data_AF-A0A7C6LWV9-F1
#
_entry.id   AF-A0A7C6LWV9-F1
#
_cell.length_a   1.000
_cell.length_b   1.000
_cell.length_c   1.000
_cell.angle_alpha   90.00
_cell.angle_beta   90.00
_cell.angle_gamma   90.00
#
_symmetry.space_group_name_H-M   'P 1'
#
loop_
_entity.id
_entity.type
_entity.pdbx_description
1 polymer ?
#
loop_
_entity_poly.entity_id
_entity_poly.type
_entity_poly.pdbx_seq_one_letter_code
_entity_poly.pdbx_strand_id
1 'polypeptide(L)'
;MSQVRSVAVIGAGMIGLATAWHLREHGVEVTVLDKKGVAAGASWGNAGWLTPAITTPLPEPAVLRYGIRAVISPSSPVYVPIAADAALARFMTGFLRHSTGRRWRRAMSSLLPINDMA
;
A
#
# COMPACT_ATOMS: atom_id res chain seq x y z
N MET A 1 -3.40 -8.85 -33.70
CA MET A 1 -2.99 -8.80 -32.27
C MET A 1 -3.81 -9.85 -31.53
N SER A 2 -3.19 -10.73 -30.74
CA SER A 2 -3.91 -11.74 -29.95
C SER A 2 -4.75 -11.03 -28.88
N GLN A 3 -6.06 -11.23 -28.88
CA GLN A 3 -6.93 -10.72 -27.81
C GLN A 3 -6.64 -11.53 -26.54
N VAL A 4 -6.35 -10.87 -25.42
CA VAL A 4 -6.11 -11.54 -24.14
C VAL A 4 -7.40 -12.26 -23.73
N ARG A 5 -7.37 -13.59 -23.71
CA ARG A 5 -8.54 -14.42 -23.41
C ARG A 5 -8.68 -14.75 -21.93
N SER A 6 -7.56 -14.88 -21.21
CA SER A 6 -7.54 -15.20 -19.78
C SER A 6 -6.44 -14.47 -19.02
N VAL A 7 -6.71 -14.15 -17.75
CA VAL A 7 -5.80 -13.44 -16.84
C VAL A 7 -5.83 -14.08 -15.45
N ALA A 8 -4.65 -14.28 -14.86
CA ALA A 8 -4.52 -14.62 -13.45
C ALA A 8 -4.27 -13.35 -12.61
N VAL A 9 -5.09 -13.12 -11.58
CA VAL A 9 -4.89 -12.03 -10.60
C VAL A 9 -4.34 -12.64 -9.31
N ILE A 10 -3.16 -12.20 -8.89
CA ILE A 10 -2.51 -12.67 -7.67
C ILE A 10 -2.82 -11.70 -6.53
N GLY A 11 -3.66 -12.15 -5.60
CA GLY A 11 -4.14 -11.41 -4.44
C GLY A 11 -5.64 -11.12 -4.50
N ALA A 12 -6.39 -11.62 -3.52
CA ALA A 12 -7.83 -11.38 -3.35
C ALA A 12 -8.12 -10.24 -2.36
N GLY A 13 -7.24 -9.22 -2.32
CA GLY A 13 -7.52 -7.94 -1.66
C GLY A 13 -8.38 -7.03 -2.52
N MET A 14 -8.77 -5.86 -1.98
CA MET A 14 -9.68 -4.92 -2.65
C MET A 14 -9.21 -4.51 -4.06
N ILE A 15 -7.93 -4.21 -4.23
CA ILE A 15 -7.35 -3.86 -5.55
C ILE A 15 -7.41 -5.03 -6.53
N GLY A 16 -7.06 -6.24 -6.07
CA GLY A 16 -7.07 -7.43 -6.94
C GLY A 16 -8.49 -7.79 -7.37
N LEU A 17 -9.46 -7.73 -6.46
CA LEU A 17 -10.87 -7.99 -6.77
C LEU A 17 -11.48 -6.93 -7.67
N ALA A 18 -11.18 -5.64 -7.45
CA ALA A 18 -11.62 -4.56 -8.34
C ALA A 18 -11.03 -4.72 -9.75
N THR A 19 -9.76 -5.11 -9.84
CA THR A 19 -9.11 -5.41 -11.13
C THR A 19 -9.78 -6.59 -11.82
N ALA A 20 -9.99 -7.70 -11.10
CA ALA A 20 -10.66 -8.88 -11.64
C ALA A 20 -12.08 -8.57 -12.12
N TRP A 21 -12.83 -7.78 -11.35
CA TRP A 21 -14.18 -7.32 -11.71
C TRP A 21 -14.18 -6.58 -13.04
N HIS A 22 -13.34 -5.54 -13.18
CA HIS A 22 -13.27 -4.76 -14.42
C HIS A 22 -12.79 -5.60 -15.61
N LEU A 23 -11.86 -6.52 -15.43
CA LEU A 23 -11.44 -7.44 -16.50
C LEU A 23 -12.61 -8.35 -16.94
N ARG A 24 -13.39 -8.85 -15.99
CA ARG A 24 -14.60 -9.66 -16.28
C ARG A 24 -15.65 -8.86 -17.04
N GLU A 25 -15.87 -7.60 -16.69
CA GLU A 25 -16.79 -6.70 -17.42
C GLU A 25 -16.37 -6.52 -18.89
N HIS A 26 -15.08 -6.60 -19.19
CA HIS A 26 -14.55 -6.51 -20.55
C HIS A 26 -14.43 -7.88 -21.26
N GLY A 27 -15.09 -8.92 -20.75
CA GLY A 27 -15.16 -10.24 -21.37
C GLY A 27 -13.90 -11.10 -21.22
N VAL A 28 -12.99 -10.73 -20.32
CA VAL A 28 -11.78 -11.51 -20.04
C VAL A 28 -12.12 -12.63 -19.06
N GLU A 29 -11.59 -13.83 -19.25
CA GLU A 29 -11.68 -14.90 -18.26
C GLU A 29 -10.66 -14.64 -17.14
N VAL A 30 -11.08 -14.65 -15.87
CA VAL A 30 -10.21 -14.25 -14.76
C VAL A 30 -10.20 -15.32 -13.68
N THR A 31 -9.01 -15.76 -13.32
CA THR A 31 -8.76 -16.59 -12.15
C THR A 31 -8.07 -15.76 -11.07
N VAL A 32 -8.67 -15.67 -9.88
CA VAL A 32 -8.06 -14.98 -8.73
C VAL A 32 -7.43 -16.01 -7.80
N LEU A 33 -6.15 -15.81 -7.47
CA LEU A 33 -5.38 -16.66 -6.57
C LEU A 33 -4.98 -15.86 -5.33
N ASP A 34 -5.33 -16.36 -4.15
CA ASP A 34 -4.87 -15.79 -2.88
C ASP A 34 -4.36 -16.88 -1.96
N LYS A 35 -3.30 -16.57 -1.20
CA LYS A 35 -2.66 -17.52 -0.29
C LYS A 35 -3.50 -17.83 0.95
N LYS A 36 -4.25 -16.83 1.47
CA LYS A 36 -4.97 -16.91 2.74
C LYS A 36 -6.48 -16.90 2.56
N GLY A 37 -6.97 -16.25 1.51
CA GLY A 37 -8.38 -16.14 1.20
C GLY A 37 -8.82 -14.70 0.92
N VAL A 38 -10.09 -14.53 0.59
CA VAL A 38 -10.67 -13.25 0.21
C VAL A 38 -10.51 -12.23 1.33
N ALA A 39 -9.98 -11.05 0.95
CA ALA A 39 -9.72 -9.91 1.82
C ALA A 39 -8.81 -10.16 3.03
N ALA A 40 -8.24 -11.35 3.24
CA ALA A 40 -7.56 -11.79 4.47
C ALA A 40 -6.23 -11.07 4.81
N GLY A 41 -5.86 -10.03 4.05
CA GLY A 41 -4.69 -9.18 4.28
C GLY A 41 -5.08 -7.77 4.76
N ALA A 42 -4.38 -6.77 4.25
CA ALA A 42 -4.60 -5.36 4.59
C ALA A 42 -6.05 -4.90 4.33
N SER A 43 -6.74 -5.52 3.38
CA SER A 43 -8.13 -5.20 3.06
C SER A 43 -9.13 -5.61 4.15
N TRP A 44 -8.84 -6.56 5.04
CA TRP A 44 -9.75 -6.88 6.15
C TRP A 44 -9.62 -5.87 7.29
N GLY A 45 -8.39 -5.48 7.64
CA GLY A 45 -8.10 -4.58 8.78
C GLY A 45 -8.12 -3.09 8.44
N ASN A 46 -8.65 -2.70 7.28
CA ASN A 46 -8.68 -1.30 6.87
C ASN A 46 -9.85 -0.55 7.56
N ALA A 47 -9.72 0.76 7.76
CA ALA A 47 -10.73 1.58 8.44
C ALA A 47 -11.93 2.00 7.58
N GLY A 48 -11.95 1.63 6.29
CA GLY A 48 -13.00 2.01 5.34
C GLY A 48 -12.95 3.48 4.89
N TRP A 49 -11.89 4.22 5.23
CA TRP A 49 -11.77 5.64 4.90
C TRP A 49 -11.50 5.82 3.40
N LEU A 50 -12.37 6.59 2.73
CA LEU A 50 -12.17 7.03 1.34
C LEU A 50 -11.53 8.43 1.33
N THR A 51 -10.31 8.53 0.80
CA THR A 51 -9.55 9.79 0.74
C THR A 51 -9.35 10.20 -0.72
N PRO A 52 -10.25 11.03 -1.29
CA PRO A 52 -10.26 11.34 -2.73
C PRO A 52 -9.08 12.21 -3.19
N ALA A 53 -8.58 13.11 -2.34
CA ALA A 53 -7.35 13.86 -2.57
C ALA A 53 -6.66 14.11 -1.23
N ILE A 54 -5.36 14.39 -1.25
CA ILE A 54 -4.42 14.42 -0.11
C ILE A 54 -3.73 13.06 0.12
N THR A 55 -3.15 12.50 -0.95
CA THR A 55 -2.15 11.44 -0.77
C THR A 55 -0.77 12.08 -0.62
N THR A 56 -0.30 12.25 0.60
CA THR A 56 1.12 12.54 0.86
C THR A 56 1.93 11.24 0.83
N PRO A 57 3.17 11.24 0.32
CA PRO A 57 4.01 10.05 0.35
C PRO A 57 4.21 9.54 1.78
N LEU A 58 3.87 8.27 2.02
CA LEU A 58 4.04 7.62 3.32
C LEU A 58 5.47 7.73 3.92
N PRO A 59 6.58 7.58 3.15
CA PRO A 59 7.92 7.80 3.68
C PRO A 59 8.24 9.30 3.78
N GLU A 60 7.48 10.02 4.59
CA GLU A 60 7.71 11.42 4.88
C GLU A 60 8.86 11.57 5.88
N PRO A 61 9.87 12.43 5.62
CA PRO A 61 10.99 12.62 6.54
C PRO A 61 10.55 13.06 7.96
N ALA A 62 9.49 13.87 8.06
CA ALA A 62 8.94 14.33 9.34
C ALA A 62 8.38 13.17 10.18
N VAL A 63 7.81 12.16 9.52
CA VAL A 63 7.26 10.95 10.17
C VAL A 63 8.36 10.13 10.86
N LEU A 64 9.63 10.23 10.47
CA LEU A 64 10.71 9.53 11.17
C LEU A 64 10.86 10.00 12.62
N ARG A 65 10.84 11.32 12.84
CA ARG A 65 10.99 11.89 14.19
C ARG A 65 9.80 11.53 15.08
N TYR A 66 8.59 11.60 14.51
CA TYR A 66 7.37 11.16 15.19
C TYR A 66 7.41 9.64 15.46
N GLY A 67 7.74 8.83 14.46
CA GLY A 67 7.75 7.38 14.53
C GLY A 67 8.72 6.83 15.58
N ILE A 68 9.94 7.37 15.66
CA ILE A 68 10.89 6.98 16.72
C ILE A 68 10.32 7.29 18.11
N ARG A 69 9.73 8.47 18.31
CA ARG A 69 9.11 8.84 19.60
C ARG A 69 7.89 7.96 19.91
N ALA A 70 7.08 7.66 18.90
CA ALA A 70 5.88 6.86 19.03
C ALA A 70 6.22 5.43 19.46
N VAL A 71 7.19 4.78 18.80
CA VAL A 71 7.62 3.41 19.14
C VAL A 71 8.18 3.27 20.56
N ILE A 72 8.82 4.33 21.09
CA ILE A 72 9.40 4.32 22.45
C ILE A 72 8.34 4.69 23.51
N SER A 73 7.21 5.29 23.12
CA SER A 73 6.19 5.78 24.04
C SER A 73 5.17 4.69 24.39
N PRO A 74 5.03 4.28 25.67
CA PRO A 74 4.07 3.24 26.08
C PRO A 74 2.61 3.60 25.82
N SER A 75 2.30 4.89 25.72
CA SER A 75 0.97 5.43 25.42
C SER A 75 0.70 5.60 23.92
N SER A 76 1.63 5.22 23.04
CA SER A 76 1.45 5.37 21.59
C SER A 76 0.61 4.24 21.00
N PRO A 77 -0.26 4.53 20.02
CA PRO A 77 -0.93 3.49 19.24
C PRO A 77 0.02 2.77 18.26
N VAL A 78 1.27 3.24 18.11
CA VAL A 78 2.26 2.65 17.21
C VAL A 78 3.07 1.58 17.94
N TYR A 79 2.88 0.32 17.55
CA TYR A 79 3.65 -0.81 18.06
C TYR A 79 4.55 -1.40 16.97
N VAL A 80 5.85 -1.52 17.27
CA VAL A 80 6.80 -2.26 16.43
C VAL A 80 7.36 -3.40 17.28
N PRO A 81 7.11 -4.67 16.92
CA PRO A 81 7.61 -5.80 17.68
C PRO A 81 9.15 -5.80 17.68
N ILE A 82 9.74 -5.93 18.86
CA ILE A 82 11.20 -6.02 19.05
C ILE A 82 11.75 -7.34 18.48
N ALA A 83 10.92 -8.38 18.37
CA ALA A 83 11.22 -9.61 17.65
C ALA A 83 11.31 -9.32 16.14
N ALA A 84 12.44 -8.76 15.73
CA ALA A 84 12.73 -8.39 14.36
C ALA A 84 12.93 -9.67 13.53
N ASP A 85 11.94 -10.04 12.73
CA ASP A 85 12.22 -10.93 11.61
C ASP A 85 13.03 -10.17 10.54
N ALA A 86 13.77 -10.91 9.72
CA ALA A 86 14.60 -10.30 8.68
C ALA A 86 13.77 -9.51 7.65
N ALA A 87 12.47 -9.81 7.49
CA ALA A 87 11.60 -9.09 6.57
C ALA A 87 11.24 -7.71 7.09
N LEU A 88 10.91 -7.58 8.38
CA LEU A 88 10.66 -6.31 9.05
C LEU A 88 11.92 -5.43 9.03
N ALA A 89 13.10 -5.99 9.33
CA ALA A 89 14.35 -5.24 9.26
C ALA A 89 14.64 -4.71 7.83
N ARG A 90 14.43 -5.53 6.80
CA ARG A 90 14.55 -5.10 5.40
C ARG A 90 13.55 -4.00 5.05
N PHE A 91 12.30 -4.14 5.51
CA PHE A 91 11.28 -3.12 5.30
C PHE A 91 11.66 -1.80 5.99
N MET A 92 12.04 -1.83 7.27
CA MET A 92 12.39 -0.63 8.05
C MET A 92 13.62 0.09 7.48
N THR A 93 14.67 -0.65 7.11
CA THR A 93 15.85 -0.07 6.47
C THR A 93 15.52 0.52 5.09
N GLY A 94 14.65 -0.14 4.33
CA GLY A 94 14.10 0.38 3.08
C GLY A 94 13.31 1.67 3.29
N PHE A 95 12.41 1.68 4.27
CA PHE A 95 11.59 2.84 4.64
C PHE A 95 12.48 4.03 5.01
N LEU A 96 13.42 3.85 5.92
CA LEU A 96 14.39 4.87 6.33
C LEU A 96 15.19 5.44 5.15
N ARG A 97 15.68 4.58 4.25
CA ARG A 97 16.42 5.00 3.05
C ARG A 97 15.56 5.80 2.07
N HIS A 98 14.24 5.62 2.09
CA HIS A 98 13.31 6.33 1.23
C HIS A 98 12.76 7.63 1.84
N SER A 99 12.80 7.78 3.16
CA SER A 99 12.36 8.95 3.93
C SER A 99 13.31 10.14 3.84
N THR A 100 13.65 10.56 2.61
CA THR A 100 14.50 11.73 2.33
C THR A 100 13.71 12.81 1.61
N GLY A 101 14.01 14.09 1.86
CA GLY A 101 13.30 15.20 1.23
C GLY A 101 13.34 15.18 -0.30
N ARG A 102 14.45 14.70 -0.89
CA ARG A 102 14.57 14.54 -2.36
C ARG A 102 13.59 13.50 -2.91
N ARG A 103 13.50 12.32 -2.27
CA ARG A 103 12.60 11.25 -2.71
C ARG A 103 11.14 11.62 -2.45
N TRP A 104 10.87 12.29 -1.33
CA TRP A 104 9.55 12.83 -1.02
C TRP A 104 9.08 13.82 -2.08
N ARG A 105 9.91 14.82 -2.45
CA ARG A 105 9.56 15.78 -3.52
C ARG A 105 9.29 15.10 -4.85
N ARG A 106 10.10 14.09 -5.21
CA ARG A 106 9.89 13.28 -6.42
C ARG A 106 8.55 12.54 -6.38
N ALA A 107 8.25 11.84 -5.29
CA ALA A 107 6.97 11.15 -5.13
C ALA A 107 5.80 12.12 -5.17
N MET A 108 5.91 13.26 -4.48
CA MET A 108 4.88 14.29 -4.47
C MET A 108 4.61 14.84 -5.88
N SER A 109 5.65 15.09 -6.69
CA SER A 109 5.47 15.55 -8.08
C SER A 109 4.67 14.57 -8.96
N SER A 110 4.68 13.28 -8.62
CA SER A 110 3.89 12.27 -9.32
C SER A 110 2.45 12.15 -8.79
N LEU A 111 2.21 12.58 -7.55
CA LEU A 111 0.88 12.55 -6.91
C LEU A 111 0.09 13.83 -7.14
N LEU A 112 0.75 14.97 -7.37
CA LEU A 112 0.10 16.26 -7.65
C LEU A 112 -0.94 16.17 -8.79
N PRO A 113 -0.66 15.57 -9.96
CA PRO A 113 -1.66 15.49 -11.02
C PRO A 113 -2.91 14.70 -10.64
N ILE A 114 -2.80 13.75 -9.72
CA ILE A 114 -3.95 12.96 -9.23
C ILE A 114 -4.82 13.83 -8.32
N ASN A 115 -4.20 14.66 -7.47
CA ASN A 115 -4.95 15.59 -6.63
C ASN A 115 -5.70 16.64 -7.46
N ASP A 116 -5.20 17.01 -8.64
CA ASP A 116 -5.88 17.94 -9.55
C ASP A 116 -7.07 17.30 -10.29
N MET A 117 -7.22 15.96 -10.26
CA MET A 117 -8.31 15.23 -10.91
C MET A 117 -9.52 14.96 -9.99
N ALA A 118 -9.38 15.22 -8.69
CA ALA A 118 -10.39 14.96 -7.66
C ALA A 118 -11.14 16.23 -7.27
#